data_AF-A0A382Q687-F1
#
_entry.id   AF-A0A382Q687-F1
#
_cell.length_a   1.000
_cell.length_b   1.000
_cell.length_c   1.000
_cell.angle_alpha   90.00
_cell.angle_beta   90.00
_cell.angle_gamma   90.00
#
_symmetry.space_group_name_H-M   'P 1'
#
loop_
_entity.id
_entity.type
_entity.pdbx_description
1 polymer ?
#
loop_
_entity_poly.entity_id
_entity_poly.type
_entity_poly.pdbx_seq_one_letter_code
_entity_poly.pdbx_strand_id
1 'polypeptide(L)'
;MRSLILGIVAALLLTNPVDAQQVRSVFLEELTTIEVGEAIAGGYTTIILPTGGTEQNGPHLTIGKHKYIVNYASEGIARNLGNALVAPVVTYVPEGDVEPP
;
A
#
# COMPACT_ATOMS: atom_id res chain seq x y z
N MET A 1 -32.87 -26.81 22.83
CA MET A 1 -32.19 -25.58 23.32
C MET A 1 -30.66 -25.69 23.31
N ARG A 2 -30.04 -26.70 23.94
CA ARG A 2 -28.55 -26.84 23.94
C ARG A 2 -27.93 -26.99 22.55
N SER A 3 -28.57 -27.73 21.64
CA SER A 3 -28.14 -27.88 20.23
C SER A 3 -28.26 -26.59 19.42
N LEU A 4 -29.26 -25.75 19.72
CA LEU A 4 -29.44 -24.44 19.08
C LEU A 4 -28.37 -23.45 19.55
N ILE A 5 -28.03 -23.48 20.85
CA ILE A 5 -26.98 -22.65 21.45
C ILE A 5 -25.60 -23.06 20.91
N LEU A 6 -25.31 -24.36 20.79
CA LEU A 6 -24.05 -24.83 20.18
C LEU A 6 -23.94 -24.41 18.70
N GLY A 7 -25.04 -24.45 17.95
CA GLY A 7 -25.07 -24.00 16.55
C GLY A 7 -24.79 -22.50 16.39
N ILE A 8 -25.33 -21.66 17.27
CA ILE A 8 -25.10 -20.20 17.27
C ILE A 8 -23.66 -19.87 17.67
N VAL A 9 -23.09 -20.56 18.66
CA VAL A 9 -21.69 -20.36 19.07
C VAL A 9 -20.72 -20.79 17.97
N ALA A 10 -20.99 -21.89 17.27
CA ALA A 10 -20.19 -22.32 16.13
C ALA A 10 -20.28 -21.33 14.94
N ALA A 11 -21.46 -20.74 14.69
CA ALA A 11 -21.63 -19.73 13.65
C ALA A 11 -20.91 -18.40 13.98
N LEU A 12 -20.85 -18.01 15.27
CA LEU A 12 -20.08 -16.84 15.70
C LEU A 12 -18.56 -17.05 15.62
N LEU A 13 -18.08 -18.29 15.74
CA LEU A 13 -16.66 -18.63 15.60
C LEU A 13 -16.20 -18.73 14.14
N LEU A 14 -17.14 -18.75 13.18
CA LEU A 14 -16.88 -18.73 11.73
C LEU A 14 -16.87 -17.31 11.14
N THR A 15 -16.97 -16.26 11.97
CA THR A 15 -16.72 -14.91 11.49
C THR A 15 -15.23 -14.81 11.14
N ASN A 16 -14.92 -14.96 9.86
CA ASN A 16 -13.62 -14.59 9.33
C ASN A 16 -13.30 -13.17 9.83
N PRO A 17 -12.03 -12.86 10.16
CA PRO A 17 -11.64 -11.47 10.34
C PRO A 17 -12.16 -10.72 9.11
N VAL A 18 -12.86 -9.61 9.35
CA VAL A 18 -13.44 -8.77 8.30
C VAL A 18 -12.36 -8.62 7.23
N ASP A 19 -12.58 -9.30 6.10
CA ASP A 19 -11.66 -9.22 4.99
C ASP A 19 -11.55 -7.74 4.66
N ALA A 20 -10.33 -7.21 4.71
CA ALA A 20 -10.10 -5.78 4.64
C ALA A 20 -10.78 -5.28 3.38
N GLN A 21 -11.88 -4.52 3.52
CA GLN A 21 -12.73 -4.18 2.39
C GLN A 21 -11.84 -3.53 1.34
N GLN A 22 -11.75 -4.17 0.17
CA GLN A 22 -10.67 -3.89 -0.77
C GLN A 22 -10.74 -2.44 -1.18
N VAL A 23 -9.69 -1.67 -0.86
CA VAL A 23 -9.64 -0.25 -1.19
C VAL A 23 -9.68 -0.07 -2.70
N ARG A 24 -10.35 0.98 -3.17
CA ARG A 24 -10.39 1.33 -4.60
C ARG A 24 -8.99 1.50 -5.19
N SER A 25 -8.06 2.02 -4.39
CA SER A 25 -6.65 2.14 -4.73
C SER A 25 -5.78 1.87 -3.52
N VAL A 26 -4.61 1.29 -3.74
CA VAL A 26 -3.57 1.16 -2.72
C VAL A 26 -2.73 2.44 -2.60
N PHE A 27 -2.83 3.37 -3.54
CA PHE A 27 -2.11 4.64 -3.48
C PHE A 27 -2.83 5.62 -2.57
N LEU A 28 -2.16 6.05 -1.49
CA LEU A 28 -2.71 6.96 -0.49
C LEU A 28 -3.18 8.28 -1.11
N GLU A 29 -2.45 8.81 -2.10
CA GLU A 29 -2.78 10.06 -2.80
C GLU A 29 -4.03 9.99 -3.67
N GLU A 30 -4.56 8.79 -3.92
CA GLU A 30 -5.81 8.59 -4.66
C GLU A 30 -7.02 8.41 -3.73
N LEU A 31 -6.82 8.43 -2.41
CA LEU A 31 -7.84 8.24 -1.40
C LEU A 31 -8.21 9.56 -0.73
N THR A 32 -9.49 9.73 -0.43
CA THR A 32 -9.98 10.74 0.50
C THR A 32 -9.66 10.36 1.94
N THR A 33 -9.67 11.34 2.85
CA THR A 33 -9.47 11.08 4.29
C THR A 33 -10.48 10.07 4.85
N ILE A 34 -11.71 10.04 4.33
CA ILE A 34 -12.72 9.06 4.72
C ILE A 34 -12.32 7.65 4.27
N GLU A 35 -11.94 7.47 3.00
CA GLU A 35 -11.47 6.18 2.49
C GLU A 35 -10.20 5.69 3.23
N VAL A 36 -9.30 6.59 3.64
CA VAL A 36 -8.14 6.24 4.48
C VAL A 36 -8.57 5.76 5.86
N GLY A 37 -9.51 6.45 6.51
CA GLY A 37 -10.07 6.04 7.80
C GLY A 37 -10.74 4.67 7.73
N GLU A 38 -11.49 4.42 6.66
CA GLU A 38 -12.12 3.13 6.37
C GLU A 38 -11.08 2.02 6.13
N ALA A 39 -10.00 2.31 5.38
CA ALA A 39 -8.91 1.36 5.17
C ALA A 39 -8.25 0.96 6.50
N ILE A 40 -7.93 1.93 7.36
CA ILE A 40 -7.35 1.66 8.68
C ILE A 40 -8.30 0.83 9.55
N ALA A 41 -9.59 1.21 9.61
CA ALA A 41 -10.60 0.45 10.34
C ALA A 41 -10.80 -0.96 9.76
N GLY A 42 -10.62 -1.12 8.45
CA GLY A 42 -10.63 -2.39 7.71
C GLY A 42 -9.36 -3.22 7.87
N GLY A 43 -8.35 -2.78 8.64
CA GLY A 43 -7.16 -3.58 8.94
C GLY A 43 -5.95 -3.31 8.05
N TYR A 44 -5.96 -2.24 7.24
CA TYR A 44 -4.74 -1.74 6.60
C TYR A 44 -3.84 -1.13 7.66
N THR A 45 -2.74 -1.80 7.95
CA THR A 45 -1.82 -1.45 9.06
C THR A 45 -0.40 -1.15 8.60
N THR A 46 -0.13 -1.32 7.31
CA THR A 46 1.20 -1.14 6.72
C THR A 46 1.18 -0.04 5.68
N ILE A 47 2.28 0.73 5.59
CA ILE A 47 2.50 1.67 4.50
C ILE A 47 3.87 1.45 3.87
N ILE A 48 3.91 1.44 2.54
CA ILE A 48 5.15 1.42 1.76
C ILE A 48 5.50 2.88 1.46
N LEU A 49 6.71 3.29 1.80
CA LEU A 49 7.25 4.60 1.45
C LEU A 49 8.25 4.43 0.29
N PRO A 50 7.79 4.50 -0.98
CA PRO A 50 8.69 4.39 -2.11
C PRO A 50 9.54 5.65 -2.27
N THR A 51 10.79 5.44 -2.65
CA THR A 51 11.74 6.50 -2.99
C THR A 51 12.27 6.27 -4.40
N GLY A 52 12.41 7.33 -5.16
CA GLY A 52 12.91 7.31 -6.53
C GLY A 52 13.59 8.63 -6.90
N GLY A 53 14.32 8.61 -8.01
CA GLY A 53 15.12 9.72 -8.49
C GLY A 53 14.62 10.36 -9.77
N THR A 54 15.12 11.56 -10.05
CA THR A 54 15.05 12.21 -11.36
C THR A 54 16.47 12.44 -11.85
N GLU A 55 16.96 11.55 -12.70
CA GLU A 55 18.38 11.48 -13.04
C GLU A 55 18.63 11.14 -14.51
N GLN A 56 19.83 11.47 -14.99
CA GLN A 56 20.22 11.22 -16.37
C GLN A 56 20.35 9.71 -16.65
N ASN A 57 19.54 9.20 -17.57
CA ASN A 57 19.47 7.77 -17.90
C ASN A 57 19.92 7.45 -19.35
N GLY A 58 20.71 8.35 -19.94
CA GLY A 58 21.13 8.26 -21.34
C GLY A 58 20.05 8.71 -22.34
N PRO A 59 20.31 8.63 -23.66
CA PRO A 59 19.49 9.31 -24.67
C PRO A 59 18.15 8.62 -25.00
N HIS A 60 17.88 7.45 -24.44
CA HIS A 60 16.73 6.61 -24.82
C HIS A 60 15.75 6.32 -23.67
N LEU A 61 16.02 6.85 -22.47
CA LEU A 61 15.18 6.65 -21.29
C LEU A 61 14.72 7.98 -20.72
N THR A 62 13.54 7.97 -20.12
CA THR A 62 13.03 9.13 -19.38
C THR A 62 13.83 9.31 -18.09
N ILE A 63 14.08 10.57 -17.73
CA ILE A 63 14.79 10.91 -16.49
C ILE A 63 14.03 10.48 -15.22
N GLY A 64 12.71 10.26 -15.34
CA GLY A 64 11.85 9.80 -14.25
C GLY A 64 11.72 8.27 -14.12
N LYS A 65 12.53 7.48 -14.83
CA LYS A 65 12.46 6.01 -14.82
C LYS A 65 12.34 5.43 -13.40
N HIS A 66 13.14 5.92 -12.46
CA HIS A 66 13.14 5.44 -11.08
C HIS A 66 11.77 5.58 -10.41
N LYS A 67 11.11 6.74 -10.57
CA LYS A 67 9.72 6.96 -10.12
C LYS A 67 8.77 5.94 -10.72
N TYR A 68 8.80 5.74 -12.05
CA TYR A 68 7.84 4.84 -12.71
C TYR A 68 8.00 3.38 -12.27
N ILE A 69 9.25 2.90 -12.19
CA ILE A 69 9.54 1.54 -11.75
C ILE A 69 9.12 1.35 -10.30
N VAL A 70 9.51 2.26 -9.40
CA VAL A 70 9.21 2.09 -7.97
C VAL A 70 7.71 2.18 -7.70
N ASN A 71 6.96 3.02 -8.44
CA ASN A 71 5.52 3.14 -8.27
C ASN A 71 4.78 1.87 -8.73
N TYR A 72 5.20 1.26 -9.84
CA TYR A 72 4.65 -0.02 -10.30
C TYR A 72 4.96 -1.16 -9.33
N ALA A 73 6.22 -1.23 -8.86
CA ALA A 73 6.65 -2.28 -7.95
C ALA A 73 5.96 -2.17 -6.58
N SER A 74 5.84 -0.95 -6.03
CA SER A 74 5.19 -0.72 -4.74
C SER A 74 3.70 -1.06 -4.78
N GLU A 75 2.99 -0.77 -5.87
CA GLU A 75 1.60 -1.20 -6.07
C GLU A 75 1.47 -2.72 -6.00
N GLY A 76 2.29 -3.45 -6.76
CA GLY A 76 2.27 -4.90 -6.79
C GLY A 76 2.56 -5.51 -5.41
N ILE A 77 3.53 -4.95 -4.67
CA ILE A 77 3.84 -5.38 -3.30
C ILE A 77 2.66 -5.10 -2.37
N ALA A 78 2.09 -3.90 -2.40
CA ALA A 78 0.97 -3.53 -1.53
C ALA A 78 -0.26 -4.44 -1.75
N ARG A 79 -0.59 -4.71 -3.02
CA ARG A 79 -1.68 -5.63 -3.38
C ARG A 79 -1.42 -7.07 -2.92
N ASN A 80 -0.18 -7.55 -3.04
CA ASN A 80 0.19 -8.89 -2.57
C ASN A 80 0.17 -9.01 -1.03
N LEU A 81 0.48 -7.93 -0.30
CA LEU A 81 0.36 -7.91 1.16
C LEU A 81 -1.10 -7.88 1.63
N GLY A 82 -2.00 -7.27 0.86
CA GLY A 82 -3.44 -7.24 1.11
C GLY A 82 -3.88 -6.28 2.23
N ASN A 83 -2.94 -5.74 3.01
CA ASN A 83 -3.20 -4.82 4.12
C ASN A 83 -2.24 -3.61 4.14
N ALA A 84 -1.69 -3.26 2.98
CA ALA A 84 -0.72 -2.19 2.82
C ALA A 84 -1.21 -1.09 1.87
N LEU A 85 -0.93 0.16 2.21
CA LEU A 85 -1.05 1.32 1.32
C LEU A 85 0.33 1.75 0.81
N VAL A 86 0.36 2.58 -0.23
CA VAL A 86 1.55 3.18 -0.82
C VAL A 86 1.49 4.69 -0.61
N ALA A 87 2.49 5.25 0.07
CA ALA A 87 2.65 6.69 0.20
C ALA A 87 3.09 7.34 -1.13
N PRO A 88 2.90 8.66 -1.31
CA PRO A 88 3.46 9.38 -2.45
C PRO A 88 4.96 9.10 -2.61
N VAL A 89 5.40 8.85 -3.84
CA VAL A 89 6.81 8.60 -4.14
C VAL A 89 7.64 9.83 -3.79
N VAL A 90 8.67 9.65 -2.96
CA VAL A 90 9.67 10.69 -2.74
C VAL A 90 10.56 10.74 -3.98
N THR A 91 10.43 11.81 -4.79
CA THR A 91 11.12 11.94 -6.09
C THR A 91 12.39 12.78 -6.07
N TYR A 92 12.73 13.35 -4.91
CA TYR A 92 13.92 14.19 -4.72
C TYR A 92 14.83 13.49 -3.73
N VAL A 93 15.89 12.88 -4.25
CA VAL A 93 16.92 12.19 -3.49
C VAL A 93 18.30 12.73 -3.91
N PRO A 94 19.36 12.51 -3.12
CA PRO A 94 20.72 12.82 -3.56
C PRO A 94 21.06 12.04 -4.84
N GLU A 95 21.59 12.73 -5.86
CA GLU A 95 21.98 12.16 -7.16
C GLU A 95 23.42 12.58 -7.49
N GLY A 96 24.18 11.71 -8.18
CA GLY A 96 25.55 12.00 -8.61
C GLY A 96 26.59 11.91 -7.49
N ASP A 97 27.71 12.63 -7.64
CA ASP A 97 28.76 12.67 -6.62
C ASP A 97 28.25 13.40 -5.38
N VAL A 98 27.85 12.61 -4.39
CA VAL A 98 27.58 13.09 -3.04
C VAL A 98 28.92 13.08 -2.31
N GLU A 99 29.53 14.23 -2.05
CA GLU A 99 30.55 14.30 -1.00
C GLU A 99 29.84 14.15 0.35
N PRO A 100 30.02 13.04 1.07
CA PRO A 100 29.48 12.91 2.41
C PRO A 100 30.20 13.90 3.35
N PRO A 101 29.57 14.35 4.44
CA PRO A 101 30.29 14.94 5.56
C PRO A 101 31.22 13.93 6.24
#